data_AF-A0A5P9XSG7-F1
#
_entry.id   AF-A0A5P9XSG7-F1
#
_cell.length_a   1.000
_cell.length_b   1.000
_cell.length_c   1.000
_cell.angle_alpha   90.00
_cell.angle_beta   90.00
_cell.angle_gamma   90.00
#
_symmetry.space_group_name_H-M   'P 1'
#
loop_
_entity.id
_entity.type
_entity.pdbx_description
1 polymer ?
#
loop_
_entity_poly.entity_id
_entity_poly.type
_entity_poly.pdbx_seq_one_letter_code
_entity_poly.pdbx_strand_id
1 'polypeptide(L)'
;MRKEILRLQGDVVKILASKGIQYSDLRSALVPSADRHEAAFIFDSTEIESGMYGREVLKQVLPLLDPRTTQSVLVGDLLGDDQDLIVEILQESMILARSFTFRHSTLLYGVYINNLSSTTLSQLHEKLVAFPAYLGHIPTSFASRAKAYLSLSMANLFLKKNRTLILGHEGDRSNAENINITL
;
A
#
# COMPACT_ATOMS: atom_id res chain seq x y z
N MET A 1 12.54 24.95 -7.15
CA MET A 1 11.79 23.88 -6.48
C MET A 1 10.30 24.22 -6.31
N ARG A 2 9.89 25.25 -5.54
CA ARG A 2 8.44 25.57 -5.34
C ARG A 2 7.64 25.80 -6.64
N LYS A 3 8.17 26.59 -7.58
CA LYS A 3 7.50 26.84 -8.88
C LYS A 3 7.26 25.55 -9.66
N GLU A 4 8.23 24.65 -9.62
CA GLU A 4 8.16 23.36 -10.32
C GLU A 4 7.13 22.43 -9.68
N ILE A 5 7.08 22.35 -8.35
CA ILE A 5 6.06 21.59 -7.62
C ILE A 5 4.65 22.09 -7.97
N LEU A 6 4.43 23.40 -7.97
CA LEU A 6 3.14 23.99 -8.30
C LEU A 6 2.75 23.76 -9.77
N ARG A 7 3.72 23.79 -10.68
CA ARG A 7 3.50 23.45 -12.10
C ARG A 7 3.06 22.00 -12.25
N LEU A 8 3.82 21.06 -11.69
CA LEU A 8 3.51 19.63 -11.74
C LEU A 8 2.15 19.32 -11.11
N GLN A 9 1.83 19.94 -9.97
CA GLN A 9 0.53 19.80 -9.34
C GLN A 9 -0.60 20.34 -10.25
N GLY A 10 -0.40 21.50 -10.88
CA GLY A 10 -1.37 22.06 -11.83
C GLY A 10 -1.61 21.15 -13.04
N ASP A 11 -0.55 20.51 -13.55
CA ASP A 11 -0.64 19.55 -14.66
C ASP A 11 -1.43 18.31 -14.23
N VAL A 12 -1.13 17.73 -13.06
CA VAL A 12 -1.87 16.59 -12.49
C VAL A 12 -3.36 16.92 -12.31
N VAL A 13 -3.69 18.10 -11.78
CA VAL A 13 -5.09 18.54 -11.59
C VAL A 13 -5.84 18.57 -12.93
N LYS A 14 -5.22 19.11 -13.99
CA LYS A 14 -5.83 19.17 -15.33
C LYS A 14 -6.02 17.77 -15.93
N ILE A 15 -5.02 16.90 -15.80
CA ILE A 15 -5.07 15.52 -16.30
C ILE A 15 -6.22 14.76 -15.62
N LEU A 16 -6.27 14.79 -14.28
CA LEU A 16 -7.35 14.14 -13.53
C LEU A 16 -8.73 14.70 -13.91
N ALA A 17 -8.86 16.02 -14.05
CA ALA A 17 -10.12 16.65 -14.44
C ALA A 17 -10.59 16.19 -15.83
N SER A 18 -9.67 16.05 -16.79
CA SER A 18 -9.97 15.52 -18.13
C SER A 18 -10.49 14.06 -18.11
N LYS A 19 -10.15 13.31 -17.05
CA LYS A 19 -10.62 11.94 -16.78
C LYS A 19 -11.81 11.88 -15.82
N GLY A 20 -12.45 13.02 -15.52
CA GLY A 20 -13.60 13.10 -14.62
C GLY A 20 -13.28 12.94 -13.13
N ILE A 21 -12.01 13.10 -12.74
CA ILE A 21 -11.55 12.98 -11.34
C ILE A 21 -11.18 14.37 -10.83
N GLN A 22 -11.89 14.87 -9.81
CA GLN A 22 -11.46 16.08 -9.11
C GLN A 22 -10.35 15.73 -8.12
N TYR A 23 -9.25 16.49 -8.14
CA TYR A 23 -8.10 16.26 -7.25
C TYR A 23 -8.48 16.36 -5.76
N SER A 24 -9.41 17.26 -5.42
CA SER A 24 -9.95 17.42 -4.06
C SER A 24 -10.56 16.13 -3.50
N ASP A 25 -11.13 15.28 -4.36
CA ASP A 25 -11.75 14.02 -3.95
C ASP A 25 -10.71 12.97 -3.52
N LEU A 26 -9.43 13.19 -3.82
CA LEU A 26 -8.32 12.31 -3.44
C LEU A 26 -7.76 12.63 -2.06
N ARG A 27 -8.24 13.69 -1.39
CA ARG A 27 -7.68 14.20 -0.12
C ARG A 27 -7.47 13.10 0.93
N SER A 28 -8.45 12.22 1.11
CA SER A 28 -8.38 11.15 2.13
C SER A 28 -7.38 10.04 1.81
N ALA A 29 -6.95 9.92 0.54
CA ALA A 29 -5.84 9.05 0.16
C ALA A 29 -4.48 9.74 0.29
N LEU A 30 -4.42 11.07 0.21
CA LEU A 30 -3.18 11.84 0.17
C LEU A 30 -2.77 12.42 1.53
N VAL A 31 -3.70 12.55 2.46
CA VAL A 31 -3.48 13.17 3.77
C VAL A 31 -4.04 12.25 4.86
N PRO A 32 -3.26 11.99 5.93
CA PRO A 32 -3.75 11.25 7.09
C PRO A 32 -5.01 11.90 7.70
N SER A 33 -5.90 11.07 8.26
CA SER A 33 -7.08 11.52 8.99
C SER A 33 -7.04 11.00 10.43
N ALA A 34 -7.43 11.84 11.39
CA ALA A 34 -7.33 11.51 12.82
C ALA A 34 -8.26 10.36 13.25
N ASP A 35 -9.37 10.16 12.54
CA ASP A 35 -10.37 9.11 12.78
C ASP A 35 -10.10 7.81 11.99
N ARG A 36 -8.94 7.71 11.32
CA ARG A 36 -8.63 6.63 10.40
C ARG A 36 -7.31 5.97 10.71
N HIS A 37 -7.22 4.72 10.31
CA HIS A 37 -6.04 3.89 10.47
C HIS A 37 -5.24 3.76 9.18
N GLU A 38 -3.96 3.51 9.38
CA GLU A 38 -3.01 3.16 8.33
C GLU A 38 -2.32 1.86 8.78
N ALA A 39 -2.15 0.91 7.88
CA ALA A 39 -1.52 -0.36 8.22
C ALA A 39 -0.76 -0.94 7.02
N ALA A 40 0.36 -1.61 7.31
CA ALA A 40 1.05 -2.45 6.35
C ALA A 40 0.76 -3.93 6.65
N PHE A 41 0.16 -4.62 5.70
CA PHE A 41 -0.10 -6.06 5.74
C PHE A 41 1.10 -6.80 5.17
N ILE A 42 1.64 -7.75 5.93
CA ILE A 42 2.91 -8.42 5.61
C ILE A 42 2.63 -9.86 5.19
N PHE A 43 3.29 -10.29 4.12
CA PHE A 43 3.13 -11.59 3.49
C PHE A 43 4.50 -12.26 3.32
N ASP A 44 4.57 -13.57 3.54
CA ASP A 44 5.74 -14.39 3.19
C ASP A 44 5.68 -14.73 1.70
N SER A 45 6.61 -14.18 0.92
CA SER A 45 6.69 -14.45 -0.53
C SER A 45 7.04 -15.90 -0.84
N THR A 46 7.69 -16.62 0.08
CA THR A 46 8.10 -18.01 -0.13
C THR A 46 6.94 -19.01 -0.03
N GLU A 47 5.83 -18.58 0.56
CA GLU A 47 4.57 -19.34 0.62
C GLU A 47 3.69 -19.13 -0.63
N ILE A 48 4.21 -18.41 -1.64
CA ILE A 48 3.52 -18.13 -2.90
C ILE A 48 4.34 -18.73 -4.05
N GLU A 49 3.77 -19.71 -4.76
CA GLU A 49 4.45 -20.42 -5.86
C GLU A 49 4.74 -19.53 -7.08
N SER A 50 3.93 -18.49 -7.29
CA SER A 50 4.05 -17.60 -8.44
C SER A 50 5.21 -16.63 -8.26
N GLY A 51 6.09 -16.52 -9.26
CA GLY A 51 7.10 -15.46 -9.32
C GLY A 51 6.52 -14.04 -9.38
N MET A 52 5.21 -13.91 -9.60
CA MET A 52 4.45 -12.65 -9.51
C MET A 52 3.64 -12.58 -8.21
N TYR A 53 4.28 -12.86 -7.06
CA TYR A 53 3.60 -12.95 -5.77
C TYR A 53 2.81 -11.69 -5.40
N GLY A 54 3.28 -10.50 -5.80
CA GLY A 54 2.53 -9.24 -5.59
C GLY A 54 1.14 -9.26 -6.24
N ARG A 55 0.98 -9.91 -7.40
CA ARG A 55 -0.32 -10.09 -8.06
C ARG A 55 -1.21 -11.04 -7.25
N GLU A 56 -0.66 -12.14 -6.74
CA GLU A 56 -1.44 -13.09 -5.93
C GLU A 56 -1.90 -12.46 -4.61
N VAL A 57 -1.04 -11.67 -3.97
CA VAL A 57 -1.41 -10.89 -2.78
C VAL A 57 -2.53 -9.90 -3.09
N LEU A 58 -2.44 -9.14 -4.20
CA LEU A 58 -3.49 -8.17 -4.55
C LEU A 58 -4.82 -8.82 -4.91
N LYS A 59 -4.85 -10.04 -5.46
CA LYS A 59 -6.09 -10.80 -5.65
C LYS A 59 -6.80 -11.08 -4.32
N GLN A 60 -6.05 -11.22 -3.22
CA GLN A 60 -6.63 -11.40 -1.88
C GLN A 60 -7.04 -10.05 -1.26
N VAL A 61 -6.21 -9.01 -1.42
CA VAL A 61 -6.42 -7.71 -0.76
C VAL A 61 -7.50 -6.86 -1.44
N LEU A 62 -7.47 -6.72 -2.77
CA LEU A 62 -8.35 -5.80 -3.50
C LEU A 62 -9.85 -6.05 -3.25
N PRO A 63 -10.36 -7.30 -3.26
CA PRO A 63 -11.78 -7.57 -2.99
C PRO A 63 -12.25 -7.17 -1.59
N LEU A 64 -11.32 -6.97 -0.64
CA LEU A 64 -11.62 -6.63 0.74
C LEU A 64 -11.71 -5.13 0.98
N LEU A 65 -11.33 -4.30 0.01
CA LEU A 65 -11.41 -2.85 0.12
C LEU A 65 -12.83 -2.36 -0.14
N ASP A 66 -13.37 -1.53 0.76
CA ASP A 66 -14.72 -0.97 0.60
C ASP A 66 -14.79 -0.12 -0.68
N PRO A 67 -15.67 -0.43 -1.65
CA PRO A 67 -15.74 0.25 -2.94
C PRO A 67 -16.16 1.73 -2.87
N ARG A 68 -16.46 2.28 -1.68
CA ARG A 68 -16.83 3.68 -1.44
C ARG A 68 -15.70 4.51 -0.84
N THR A 69 -14.57 3.89 -0.50
CA THR A 69 -13.43 4.60 0.09
C THR A 69 -12.45 5.10 -0.96
N THR A 70 -11.71 6.14 -0.59
CA THR A 70 -10.56 6.64 -1.33
C THR A 70 -9.30 6.37 -0.50
N GLN A 71 -8.34 5.64 -1.05
CA GLN A 71 -7.16 5.13 -0.32
C GLN A 71 -5.92 5.20 -1.20
N SER A 72 -4.76 5.41 -0.58
CA SER A 72 -3.45 5.18 -1.17
C SER A 72 -2.99 3.77 -0.80
N VAL A 73 -2.52 3.04 -1.80
CA VAL A 73 -1.96 1.70 -1.64
C VAL A 73 -0.52 1.69 -2.13
N LEU A 74 0.38 1.34 -1.22
CA LEU A 74 1.80 1.15 -1.50
C LEU A 74 2.15 -0.32 -1.35
N VAL A 75 3.12 -0.78 -2.13
CA VAL A 75 3.60 -2.15 -2.06
C VAL A 75 5.11 -2.20 -2.20
N GLY A 76 5.71 -3.29 -1.73
CA GLY A 76 7.13 -3.55 -1.91
C GLY A 76 7.63 -4.63 -0.98
N ASP A 77 8.78 -5.20 -1.30
CA ASP A 77 9.50 -6.05 -0.37
C ASP A 77 10.06 -5.22 0.77
N LEU A 78 10.29 -5.86 1.91
CA LEU A 78 10.93 -5.23 3.06
C LEU A 78 12.45 -5.16 2.81
N LEU A 79 12.94 -3.97 2.44
CA LEU A 79 14.32 -3.73 2.02
C LEU A 79 15.18 -3.20 3.16
N GLY A 80 16.43 -3.67 3.24
CA GLY A 80 17.45 -3.13 4.12
C GLY A 80 18.54 -4.14 4.43
N ASP A 81 19.74 -3.66 4.73
CA ASP A 81 20.91 -4.52 4.97
C ASP A 81 21.01 -4.98 6.44
N ASP A 82 20.52 -4.16 7.37
CA ASP A 82 20.54 -4.45 8.82
C ASP A 82 19.36 -5.33 9.21
N GLN A 83 19.54 -6.65 9.06
CA GLN A 83 18.50 -7.64 9.34
C GLN A 83 18.12 -7.72 10.82
N ASP A 84 19.06 -7.44 11.73
CA ASP A 84 18.83 -7.44 13.18
C ASP A 84 17.92 -6.28 13.59
N LEU A 85 18.15 -5.09 13.04
CA LEU A 85 17.26 -3.94 13.22
C LEU A 85 15.87 -4.21 12.64
N ILE A 86 15.79 -4.85 11.47
CA ILE A 86 14.50 -5.14 10.83
C ILE A 86 13.69 -6.12 11.66
N VAL A 87 14.30 -7.21 12.17
CA VAL A 87 13.58 -8.17 13.01
C VAL A 87 13.15 -7.53 14.33
N GLU A 88 13.95 -6.63 14.92
CA GLU A 88 13.56 -5.86 16.11
C GLU A 88 12.30 -5.03 15.84
N ILE A 89 12.27 -4.29 14.72
CA ILE A 89 11.11 -3.48 14.31
C ILE A 89 9.86 -4.36 14.11
N LEU A 90 10.01 -5.53 13.49
CA LEU A 90 8.91 -6.47 13.28
C LEU A 90 8.39 -7.00 14.62
N GLN A 91 9.28 -7.42 15.52
CA GLN A 91 8.90 -7.92 16.84
C GLN A 91 8.20 -6.86 17.70
N GLU A 92 8.65 -5.60 17.61
CA GLU A 92 8.08 -4.48 18.36
C GLU A 92 6.66 -4.12 17.87
N SER A 93 6.46 -4.10 16.55
CA SER A 93 5.31 -3.41 15.94
C SER A 93 4.29 -4.32 15.25
N MET A 94 4.65 -5.55 14.90
CA MET A 94 3.80 -6.42 14.09
C MET A 94 2.77 -7.16 14.96
N ILE A 95 1.50 -7.03 14.58
CA ILE A 95 0.41 -7.86 15.09
C ILE A 95 0.35 -9.11 14.22
N LEU A 96 0.84 -10.23 14.77
CA LEU A 96 0.91 -11.51 14.07
C LEU A 96 -0.47 -12.15 13.92
N ALA A 97 -0.75 -12.62 12.70
CA ALA A 97 -1.83 -13.56 12.42
C ALA A 97 -1.39 -15.02 12.64
N ARG A 98 -0.08 -15.28 12.49
CA ARG A 98 0.56 -16.60 12.66
C ARG A 98 2.03 -16.44 13.01
N SER A 99 2.59 -17.46 13.66
CA SER A 99 4.04 -17.55 13.87
C SER A 99 4.75 -17.92 12.58
N PHE A 100 5.95 -17.38 12.37
CA PHE A 100 6.82 -17.72 11.26
C PHE A 100 8.28 -17.65 11.68
N THR A 101 9.17 -18.24 10.89
CA THR A 101 10.62 -18.12 11.09
C THR A 101 11.15 -17.03 10.19
N PHE A 102 11.64 -15.94 10.78
CA PHE A 102 12.30 -14.88 10.03
C PHE A 102 13.59 -15.43 9.40
N ARG A 103 13.70 -15.35 8.07
CA ARG A 103 14.89 -15.76 7.31
C ARG A 103 15.64 -14.56 6.76
N HIS A 104 14.92 -13.66 6.10
CA HIS A 104 15.45 -12.42 5.55
C HIS A 104 14.30 -11.47 5.24
N SER A 105 14.51 -10.16 5.38
CA SER A 105 13.49 -9.14 5.18
C SER A 105 12.95 -9.13 3.75
N THR A 106 13.81 -9.34 2.75
CA THR A 106 13.43 -9.32 1.32
C THR A 106 12.54 -10.49 0.90
N LEU A 107 12.35 -11.48 1.77
CA LEU A 107 11.36 -12.53 1.55
C LEU A 107 9.96 -12.12 2.04
N LEU A 108 9.84 -10.96 2.69
CA LEU A 108 8.60 -10.42 3.17
C LEU A 108 8.11 -9.33 2.22
N TYR A 109 6.88 -9.46 1.76
CA TYR A 109 6.20 -8.50 0.92
C TYR A 109 5.15 -7.73 1.72
N GLY A 110 5.16 -6.41 1.60
CA GLY A 110 4.25 -5.51 2.29
C GLY A 110 3.21 -4.90 1.36
N VAL A 111 1.98 -4.76 1.88
CA VAL A 111 0.92 -3.94 1.27
C VAL A 111 0.47 -2.91 2.31
N TYR A 112 0.86 -1.67 2.12
CA TYR A 112 0.41 -0.56 2.94
C TYR A 112 -0.88 0.05 2.41
N ILE A 113 -1.82 0.34 3.31
CA ILE A 113 -3.11 0.94 3.00
C ILE A 113 -3.45 1.99 4.05
N ASN A 114 -3.82 3.18 3.60
CA ASN A 114 -4.32 4.24 4.47
C ASN A 114 -5.86 4.35 4.50
N ASN A 115 -6.35 5.29 5.31
CA ASN A 115 -7.76 5.65 5.42
C ASN A 115 -8.67 4.44 5.73
N LEU A 116 -8.21 3.56 6.61
CA LEU A 116 -8.96 2.40 7.07
C LEU A 116 -9.88 2.80 8.23
N SER A 117 -11.13 2.34 8.22
CA SER A 117 -11.90 2.29 9.47
C SER A 117 -11.38 1.16 10.36
N SER A 118 -11.62 1.22 11.67
CA SER A 118 -11.25 0.11 12.57
C SER A 118 -11.92 -1.20 12.14
N THR A 119 -13.18 -1.15 11.68
CA THR A 119 -13.90 -2.30 11.13
C THR A 119 -13.22 -2.87 9.88
N THR A 120 -12.81 -2.01 8.94
CA THR A 120 -12.12 -2.45 7.71
C THR A 120 -10.77 -3.08 8.01
N LEU A 121 -10.02 -2.50 8.97
CA LEU A 121 -8.74 -3.06 9.41
C LEU A 121 -8.92 -4.45 10.01
N SER A 122 -9.87 -4.64 10.93
CA SER A 122 -10.20 -5.94 11.50
C SER A 122 -10.64 -6.94 10.43
N GLN A 123 -11.52 -6.54 9.51
CA GLN A 123 -11.98 -7.41 8.41
C GLN A 123 -10.86 -7.85 7.47
N LEU A 124 -9.92 -6.95 7.15
CA LEU A 124 -8.74 -7.29 6.36
C LEU A 124 -7.90 -8.34 7.11
N HIS A 125 -7.60 -8.09 8.37
CA HIS A 125 -6.81 -9.01 9.19
C HIS A 125 -7.47 -10.39 9.28
N GLU A 126 -8.75 -10.46 9.66
CA GLU A 126 -9.49 -11.72 9.81
C GLU A 126 -9.60 -12.51 8.51
N LYS A 127 -9.89 -11.86 7.38
CA LYS A 127 -10.07 -12.56 6.10
C LYS A 127 -8.74 -13.00 5.49
N LEU A 128 -7.68 -12.22 5.67
CA LEU A 128 -6.36 -12.58 5.15
C LEU A 128 -5.73 -13.75 5.91
N VAL A 129 -6.16 -14.05 7.15
CA VAL A 129 -5.69 -15.24 7.91
C VAL A 129 -5.83 -16.54 7.11
N ALA A 130 -6.87 -16.66 6.26
CA ALA A 130 -7.09 -17.85 5.43
C ALA A 130 -6.04 -18.01 4.31
N PHE A 131 -5.30 -16.95 3.97
CA PHE A 131 -4.25 -16.99 2.97
C PHE A 131 -2.92 -17.39 3.63
N PRO A 132 -2.30 -18.54 3.28
CA PRO A 132 -1.13 -19.07 4.00
C PRO A 132 0.05 -18.10 4.12
N ALA A 133 0.30 -17.31 3.08
CA ALA A 133 1.35 -16.32 3.05
C ALA A 133 1.12 -15.14 4.01
N TYR A 134 -0.11 -14.87 4.48
CA TYR A 134 -0.37 -13.74 5.35
C TYR A 134 0.18 -13.95 6.77
N LEU A 135 1.12 -13.08 7.16
CA LEU A 135 1.81 -13.17 8.46
C LEU A 135 1.19 -12.28 9.54
N GLY A 136 0.59 -11.15 9.15
CA GLY A 136 0.07 -10.16 10.09
C GLY A 136 0.10 -8.75 9.54
N HIS A 137 -0.08 -7.76 10.40
CA HIS A 137 -0.02 -6.35 10.00
C HIS A 137 0.71 -5.47 11.01
N ILE A 138 1.23 -4.35 10.53
CA ILE A 138 1.91 -3.33 11.31
C ILE A 138 1.04 -2.07 11.31
N PRO A 139 0.51 -1.63 12.47
CA PRO A 139 -0.16 -0.34 12.59
C PRO A 139 0.81 0.82 12.29
N THR A 140 0.36 1.78 11.48
CA THR A 140 1.17 2.94 11.05
C THR A 140 0.41 4.27 11.15
N SER A 141 -0.67 4.32 11.95
CA SER A 141 -1.45 5.55 12.18
C SER A 141 -0.61 6.72 12.71
N PHE A 142 0.37 6.44 13.57
CA PHE A 142 1.24 7.44 14.17
C PHE A 142 2.67 7.31 13.68
N ALA A 143 3.48 8.33 13.92
CA ALA A 143 4.91 8.25 13.67
C ALA A 143 5.52 7.13 14.55
N SER A 144 6.25 6.22 13.91
CA SER A 144 6.93 5.11 14.58
C SER A 144 8.17 4.71 13.77
N ARG A 145 9.10 3.97 14.41
CA ARG A 145 10.25 3.36 13.71
C ARG A 145 9.78 2.50 12.55
N ALA A 146 8.74 1.69 12.76
CA ALA A 146 8.18 0.85 11.72
C ALA A 146 7.61 1.66 10.55
N LYS A 147 6.88 2.75 10.79
CA LYS A 147 6.37 3.61 9.72
C LYS A 147 7.50 4.24 8.90
N ALA A 148 8.54 4.73 9.58
CA ALA A 148 9.71 5.29 8.91
C ALA A 148 10.39 4.24 8.02
N TYR A 149 10.62 3.04 8.55
CA TYR A 149 11.18 1.91 7.81
C TYR A 149 10.35 1.52 6.57
N LEU A 150 9.04 1.32 6.75
CA LEU A 150 8.15 0.93 5.65
C LEU A 150 8.08 2.01 4.56
N SER A 151 8.14 3.29 4.93
CA SER A 151 8.14 4.40 3.97
C SER A 151 9.38 4.44 3.06
N LEU A 152 10.48 3.81 3.47
CA LEU A 152 11.71 3.68 2.69
C LEU A 152 11.71 2.41 1.83
N SER A 153 10.89 1.42 2.15
CA SER A 153 10.84 0.12 1.46
C SER A 153 9.75 0.03 0.39
N MET A 154 8.70 0.85 0.47
CA MET A 154 7.51 0.69 -0.35
C MET A 154 7.35 1.77 -1.42
N ALA A 155 6.85 1.36 -2.59
CA ALA A 155 6.51 2.24 -3.69
C ALA A 155 4.99 2.43 -3.82
N ASN A 156 4.57 3.60 -4.31
CA ASN A 156 3.16 3.83 -4.65
C ASN A 156 2.75 2.90 -5.79
N LEU A 157 1.73 2.08 -5.55
CA LEU A 157 1.15 1.24 -6.58
C LEU A 157 -0.02 1.97 -7.25
N PHE A 158 -1.04 2.34 -6.46
CA PHE A 158 -2.19 3.07 -6.98
C PHE A 158 -2.87 3.93 -5.92
N LEU A 159 -3.65 4.90 -6.39
CA LEU A 159 -4.72 5.50 -5.60
C LEU A 159 -6.05 4.83 -5.98
N LYS A 160 -6.75 4.28 -5.00
CA LYS A 160 -8.13 3.82 -5.19
C LYS A 160 -9.06 4.99 -4.90
N LYS A 161 -9.91 5.36 -5.85
CA LYS A 161 -11.04 6.28 -5.66
C LYS A 161 -12.33 5.53 -5.95
N ASN A 162 -13.09 5.18 -4.92
CA ASN A 162 -14.26 4.33 -5.04
C ASN A 162 -13.92 2.99 -5.76
N ARG A 163 -14.51 2.77 -6.94
CA ARG A 163 -14.26 1.61 -7.81
C ARG A 163 -13.22 1.85 -8.90
N THR A 164 -12.59 3.03 -8.90
CA THR A 164 -11.56 3.41 -9.88
C THR A 164 -10.19 3.27 -9.24
N LEU A 165 -9.25 2.62 -9.94
CA LEU A 165 -7.84 2.61 -9.57
C LEU A 165 -7.10 3.60 -10.47
N ILE A 166 -6.31 4.48 -9.87
CA ILE A 166 -5.46 5.46 -10.54
C ILE A 166 -4.02 4.94 -10.39
N LEU A 167 -3.48 4.43 -11.49
CA LEU A 167 -2.14 3.83 -11.56
C LEU A 167 -1.19 4.79 -12.27
N GLY A 168 0.11 4.63 -12.01
CA GLY A 168 1.14 5.20 -12.88
C GLY A 168 1.11 4.52 -14.26
N HIS A 169 1.55 5.25 -15.29
CA HIS A 169 1.83 4.70 -16.60
C HIS A 169 3.31 4.93 -16.95
N GLU A 170 3.79 4.26 -18.00
CA GLU A 170 5.18 4.44 -18.50
C GLU A 170 5.43 5.91 -18.84
N GLY A 171 6.63 6.41 -18.55
CA GLY A 171 6.94 7.84 -18.66
C GLY A 171 6.87 8.39 -20.09
N ASP A 172 6.95 7.54 -21.09
CA ASP A 172 6.84 7.83 -22.52
C ASP A 172 5.40 7.76 -23.06
N ARG A 173 4.43 7.28 -22.27
CA ARG A 173 3.02 7.23 -22.67
C ARG A 173 2.29 8.54 -22.43
N SER A 174 1.29 8.79 -23.28
CA SER A 174 0.45 9.97 -23.16
C SER A 174 -0.49 9.89 -21.95
N ASN A 175 -0.58 10.99 -21.21
CA ASN A 175 -1.57 11.16 -20.13
C ASN A 175 -3.02 11.04 -20.61
N ALA A 176 -3.30 11.14 -21.92
CA ALA A 176 -4.65 10.96 -22.47
C ALA A 176 -5.08 9.49 -22.46
N GLU A 177 -4.14 8.56 -22.48
CA GLU A 177 -4.43 7.12 -22.53
C GLU A 177 -4.85 6.58 -21.16
N ASN A 178 -5.59 5.47 -21.16
CA ASN A 178 -6.02 4.73 -19.96
C ASN A 178 -5.54 3.28 -20.05
N ILE A 179 -4.25 3.10 -20.30
CA ILE A 179 -3.63 1.77 -20.40
C ILE A 179 -2.76 1.57 -19.16
N ASN A 180 -3.05 0.51 -18.42
CA ASN A 180 -2.30 0.15 -17.21
C ASN A 180 -1.08 -0.69 -17.58
N ILE A 181 0.03 -0.45 -16.88
CA ILE A 181 1.28 -1.22 -17.00
C ILE A 181 1.20 -2.60 -16.34
N THR A 182 0.26 -2.79 -15.42
CA THR A 182 0.13 -4.01 -14.62
C THR A 182 -1.31 -4.24 -14.22
N LEU A 183 -1.96 -5.25 -14.83
CA LEU A 183 -2.97 -6.16 -14.27
C LEU A 183 -3.17 -7.33 -15.24
#